data_AF-A0A8S4B320-F1
#
_entry.id   AF-A0A8S4B320-F1
#
_cell.length_a   1.000
_cell.length_b   1.000
_cell.length_c   1.000
_cell.angle_alpha   90.00
_cell.angle_beta   90.00
_cell.angle_gamma   90.00
#
_symmetry.space_group_name_H-M   'P 1'
#
loop_
_entity.id
_entity.type
_entity.pdbx_description
1 polymer ?
#
loop_
_entity_poly.entity_id
_entity_poly.type
_entity_poly.pdbx_seq_one_letter_code
_entity_poly.pdbx_strand_id
1 'polypeptide(L)'
;MPGPGVVSVNVAVSCLSTNCFRTGWRSNTCPALCSPRNVLGVPLSMFLARSLLKMSSHNPLLRLEQRAAEADQIIEFLKQQIQLLKEKTMVQASVREEKKLMIENAKLKNDIEELKKQLLEKEKRRGVQEVAMPSGDAGVSICSKPTPPTPSGPAPSAAASAATVQSPPPKDEGKKKKQEKKGGEKADKKQAAPSQEDAKVDVSRLDLRVGRIITAEKHPDADSLYVEQVDVGEAAPRTVVSGLVKHIPLDQMQNRLAVLLCNLKPAKMRGVVSQAMVMCASSPDKVEILDPPSGAAPGDRVTFQGFPGEPDKELNPKKKVWEQVQPDLHTDAQCVATYKGAAFEVADKGVCKAQTMSNSGIK
;
A
#
# COMPACT_ATOMS: atom_id res chain seq x y z
N MET A 1 -63.54 -26.01 0.17
CA MET A 1 -63.65 -26.14 -1.30
C MET A 1 -63.00 -24.92 -1.93
N PRO A 2 -62.21 -25.07 -3.01
CA PRO A 2 -60.77 -25.33 -2.83
C PRO A 2 -59.84 -24.17 -3.29
N GLY A 3 -58.54 -24.29 -3.00
CA GLY A 3 -57.48 -23.50 -3.68
C GLY A 3 -57.15 -24.08 -5.07
N PRO A 4 -56.36 -23.36 -5.89
CA PRO A 4 -54.91 -23.60 -5.93
C PRO A 4 -54.07 -22.32 -6.10
N GLY A 5 -52.73 -22.32 -6.14
CA GLY A 5 -51.76 -23.41 -5.91
C GLY A 5 -50.32 -22.89 -6.03
N VAL A 6 -49.38 -23.51 -5.29
CA VAL A 6 -47.96 -23.10 -5.25
C VAL A 6 -47.13 -24.00 -6.17
N VAL A 7 -46.36 -23.41 -7.08
CA VAL A 7 -45.46 -24.15 -7.98
C VAL A 7 -44.07 -24.27 -7.36
N SER A 8 -43.88 -25.27 -6.51
CA SER A 8 -42.55 -25.69 -6.06
C SER A 8 -41.91 -26.61 -7.10
N VAL A 9 -40.82 -26.16 -7.74
CA VAL A 9 -40.03 -27.00 -8.64
C VAL A 9 -39.09 -27.89 -7.81
N ASN A 10 -39.30 -29.20 -7.85
CA ASN A 10 -38.50 -30.17 -7.10
C ASN A 10 -37.05 -30.23 -7.61
N VAL A 11 -36.09 -30.17 -6.68
CA VAL A 11 -34.69 -30.53 -6.94
C VAL A 11 -34.58 -32.06 -6.97
N ALA A 12 -34.29 -32.62 -8.14
CA ALA A 12 -34.11 -34.06 -8.30
C ALA A 12 -32.75 -34.50 -7.72
N VAL A 13 -32.76 -35.16 -6.55
CA VAL A 13 -31.58 -35.84 -6.01
C VAL A 13 -31.35 -37.11 -6.82
N SER A 14 -30.29 -37.13 -7.63
CA SER A 14 -29.85 -38.33 -8.36
C SER A 14 -28.55 -38.85 -7.77
N CYS A 15 -28.64 -39.95 -7.02
CA CYS A 15 -27.47 -40.71 -6.59
C CYS A 15 -26.90 -41.52 -7.76
N LEU A 16 -25.59 -41.45 -8.02
CA LEU A 16 -24.85 -42.62 -8.51
C LEU A 16 -23.32 -42.52 -8.29
N SER A 17 -22.73 -43.66 -7.93
CA SER A 17 -21.32 -44.05 -8.15
C SER A 17 -20.19 -43.13 -7.64
N THR A 18 -19.96 -43.13 -6.32
CA THR A 18 -18.60 -42.96 -5.76
C THR A 18 -17.71 -44.11 -6.22
N ASN A 19 -16.77 -43.88 -7.15
CA ASN A 19 -15.86 -44.93 -7.65
C ASN A 19 -14.45 -44.77 -7.05
N CYS A 20 -14.22 -45.40 -5.89
CA CYS A 20 -12.97 -45.25 -5.13
C CYS A 20 -11.98 -46.36 -5.47
N PHE A 21 -11.06 -46.09 -6.40
CA PHE A 21 -10.12 -47.07 -6.94
C PHE A 21 -9.01 -47.39 -5.91
N ARG A 22 -9.03 -48.58 -5.27
CA ARG A 22 -7.98 -49.01 -4.35
C ARG A 22 -7.49 -50.45 -4.61
N THR A 23 -6.18 -50.54 -4.77
CA THR A 23 -5.31 -51.72 -4.89
C THR A 23 -5.84 -53.05 -4.31
N GLY A 24 -5.80 -54.13 -5.11
CA GLY A 24 -6.12 -55.49 -4.67
C GLY A 24 -5.58 -56.60 -5.59
N TRP A 25 -4.31 -56.99 -5.43
CA TRP A 25 -3.70 -58.15 -6.10
C TRP A 25 -3.84 -59.40 -5.21
N ARG A 26 -4.53 -60.47 -5.67
CA ARG A 26 -4.21 -61.90 -5.40
C ARG A 26 -5.23 -62.88 -6.03
N SER A 27 -4.70 -64.00 -6.56
CA SER A 27 -5.25 -65.39 -6.67
C SER A 27 -6.78 -65.60 -6.78
N ASN A 28 -7.29 -66.49 -7.66
CA ASN A 28 -6.87 -67.90 -7.72
C ASN A 28 -7.30 -68.68 -9.00
N THR A 29 -6.66 -69.86 -9.21
CA THR A 29 -7.13 -71.08 -9.95
C THR A 29 -7.67 -71.02 -11.40
N CYS A 30 -6.86 -71.54 -12.36
CA CYS A 30 -7.01 -72.79 -13.16
C CYS A 30 -8.40 -73.27 -13.72
N PRO A 31 -8.47 -74.13 -14.78
CA PRO A 31 -7.41 -75.03 -15.31
C PRO A 31 -7.29 -75.21 -16.86
N ALA A 32 -6.30 -76.04 -17.25
CA ALA A 32 -6.37 -77.12 -18.27
C ALA A 32 -5.66 -77.02 -19.67
N LEU A 33 -4.84 -78.07 -19.91
CA LEU A 33 -4.62 -78.86 -21.15
C LEU A 33 -3.56 -78.51 -22.24
N CYS A 34 -2.90 -79.60 -22.66
CA CYS A 34 -2.20 -79.89 -23.94
C CYS A 34 -0.86 -79.21 -24.33
N SER A 35 0.23 -79.92 -24.03
CA SER A 35 1.40 -80.12 -24.93
C SER A 35 1.04 -81.15 -26.05
N PRO A 36 1.83 -81.46 -27.12
CA PRO A 36 3.29 -81.69 -27.07
C PRO A 36 4.15 -81.36 -28.34
N ARG A 37 5.46 -81.67 -28.25
CA ARG A 37 6.48 -81.86 -29.32
C ARG A 37 6.99 -80.61 -30.10
N ASN A 38 8.13 -80.65 -30.83
CA ASN A 38 9.48 -81.24 -30.63
C ASN A 38 10.42 -80.79 -31.81
N VAL A 39 11.75 -81.02 -31.70
CA VAL A 39 12.78 -81.08 -32.78
C VAL A 39 13.42 -79.77 -33.31
N LEU A 40 14.71 -79.59 -32.95
CA LEU A 40 15.91 -79.09 -33.66
C LEU A 40 15.85 -78.07 -34.83
N GLY A 41 16.82 -77.12 -34.84
CA GLY A 41 17.32 -76.45 -36.07
C GLY A 41 18.22 -75.21 -35.86
N VAL A 42 19.53 -75.32 -36.10
CA VAL A 42 20.56 -74.25 -35.95
C VAL A 42 21.79 -74.58 -36.84
N PRO A 43 22.58 -73.63 -37.40
CA PRO A 43 22.30 -72.28 -37.94
C PRO A 43 22.72 -72.16 -39.45
N LEU A 44 22.51 -71.01 -40.11
CA LEU A 44 23.44 -70.59 -41.19
C LEU A 44 23.52 -69.06 -41.42
N SER A 45 24.70 -68.67 -41.91
CA SER A 45 25.24 -67.35 -42.29
C SER A 45 24.29 -66.24 -42.76
N MET A 46 24.68 -65.01 -42.40
CA MET A 46 24.35 -63.71 -43.00
C MET A 46 23.97 -63.74 -44.49
N PHE A 47 22.86 -63.08 -44.85
CA PHE A 47 22.73 -62.32 -46.10
C PHE A 47 21.75 -61.13 -45.94
N LEU A 48 22.15 -59.97 -46.50
CA LEU A 48 21.43 -58.70 -46.66
C LEU A 48 20.49 -58.21 -45.52
N ALA A 49 20.96 -57.21 -44.77
CA ALA A 49 20.10 -56.33 -43.98
C ALA A 49 19.27 -55.40 -44.90
N ARG A 50 17.94 -55.61 -44.99
CA ARG A 50 17.00 -54.64 -45.61
C ARG A 50 15.52 -54.80 -45.25
N SER A 51 15.17 -55.04 -43.99
CA SER A 51 13.75 -54.97 -43.55
C SER A 51 13.56 -54.66 -42.04
N LEU A 52 13.97 -53.47 -41.61
CA LEU A 52 13.73 -52.94 -40.25
C LEU A 52 13.10 -51.54 -40.28
N LEU A 53 12.00 -51.39 -41.03
CA LEU A 53 11.24 -50.14 -41.14
C LEU A 53 9.74 -50.42 -41.40
N LYS A 54 9.10 -51.15 -40.47
CA LYS A 54 7.63 -51.21 -40.44
C LYS A 54 7.08 -51.41 -39.02
N MET A 55 6.38 -50.36 -38.55
CA MET A 55 5.43 -50.37 -37.43
C MET A 55 5.98 -50.75 -36.04
N SER A 56 6.91 -49.94 -35.52
CA SER A 56 6.86 -49.67 -34.07
C SER A 56 5.62 -48.81 -33.80
N SER A 57 4.64 -49.36 -33.09
CA SER A 57 3.33 -48.74 -32.90
C SER A 57 3.38 -47.60 -31.87
N HIS A 58 3.00 -46.39 -32.30
CA HIS A 58 2.70 -45.22 -31.47
C HIS A 58 3.73 -44.86 -30.37
N ASN A 59 4.52 -43.80 -30.57
CA ASN A 59 5.27 -43.16 -29.48
C ASN A 59 4.31 -42.73 -28.35
N PRO A 60 4.38 -43.34 -27.14
CA PRO A 60 3.47 -43.00 -26.05
C PRO A 60 3.80 -41.62 -25.46
N LEU A 61 5.08 -41.25 -25.47
CA LEU A 61 5.58 -39.93 -25.08
C LEU A 61 4.92 -38.80 -25.87
N LEU A 62 4.88 -38.89 -27.20
CA LEU A 62 4.31 -37.83 -28.05
C LEU A 62 2.79 -37.66 -27.82
N ARG A 63 2.07 -38.74 -27.46
CA ARG A 63 0.66 -38.65 -27.03
C ARG A 63 0.48 -38.08 -25.61
N LEU A 64 1.45 -38.26 -24.72
CA LEU A 64 1.45 -37.63 -23.40
C LEU A 64 1.75 -36.13 -23.51
N GLU A 65 2.73 -35.77 -24.32
CA GLU A 65 3.14 -34.40 -24.65
C GLU A 65 2.01 -33.62 -25.32
N GLN A 66 1.37 -34.20 -26.35
CA GLN A 66 0.19 -33.59 -26.98
C GLN A 66 -0.96 -33.38 -25.98
N ARG A 67 -1.26 -34.36 -25.11
CA ARG A 67 -2.29 -34.22 -24.08
C ARG A 67 -1.95 -33.21 -22.99
N ALA A 68 -0.66 -33.00 -22.70
CA ALA A 68 -0.23 -31.93 -21.81
C ALA A 68 -0.48 -30.56 -22.44
N ALA A 69 -0.11 -30.37 -23.71
CA ALA A 69 -0.38 -29.14 -24.45
C ALA A 69 -1.89 -28.85 -24.60
N GLU A 70 -2.72 -29.87 -24.87
CA GLU A 70 -4.18 -29.77 -24.87
C GLU A 70 -4.74 -29.36 -23.49
N ALA A 71 -4.18 -29.91 -22.41
CA ALA A 71 -4.57 -29.53 -21.04
C ALA A 71 -4.14 -28.10 -20.68
N ASP A 72 -2.94 -27.67 -21.06
CA ASP A 72 -2.45 -26.30 -20.83
C ASP A 72 -3.30 -25.27 -21.59
N GLN A 73 -3.70 -25.53 -22.83
CA GLN A 73 -4.64 -24.68 -23.58
C GLN A 73 -6.00 -24.55 -22.87
N ILE A 74 -6.54 -25.66 -22.33
CA ILE A 74 -7.78 -25.65 -21.54
C ILE A 74 -7.58 -24.82 -20.25
N ILE A 75 -6.43 -24.95 -19.59
CA ILE A 75 -6.09 -24.19 -18.39
C ILE A 75 -5.98 -22.68 -18.69
N GLU A 76 -5.40 -22.29 -19.83
CA GLU A 76 -5.34 -20.88 -20.26
C GLU A 76 -6.72 -20.31 -20.58
N PHE A 77 -7.56 -21.05 -21.31
CA PHE A 77 -8.94 -20.66 -21.57
C PHE A 77 -9.76 -20.49 -20.29
N LEU A 78 -9.62 -21.40 -19.31
CA LEU A 78 -10.27 -21.28 -18.01
C LEU A 78 -9.73 -20.11 -17.18
N LYS A 79 -8.42 -19.81 -17.22
CA LYS A 79 -7.85 -18.60 -16.61
C LYS A 79 -8.47 -17.33 -17.22
N GLN A 80 -8.61 -17.27 -18.55
CA GLN A 80 -9.24 -16.14 -19.24
C GLN A 80 -10.72 -15.98 -18.86
N GLN A 81 -11.51 -17.07 -18.81
CA GLN A 81 -12.90 -17.01 -18.35
C GLN A 81 -13.02 -16.52 -16.90
N ILE A 82 -12.17 -17.01 -15.99
CA ILE A 82 -12.14 -16.57 -14.58
C ILE A 82 -11.77 -15.08 -14.49
N GLN A 83 -10.85 -14.60 -15.33
CA GLN A 83 -10.47 -13.18 -15.35
C GLN A 83 -11.62 -12.29 -15.85
N LEU A 84 -12.27 -12.66 -16.96
CA LEU A 84 -13.45 -11.94 -17.50
C LEU A 84 -14.63 -11.95 -16.51
N LEU A 85 -14.82 -13.04 -15.76
CA LEU A 85 -15.83 -13.10 -14.70
C LEU A 85 -15.53 -12.14 -13.55
N LYS A 86 -14.27 -12.07 -13.08
CA LYS A 86 -13.84 -11.10 -12.06
C LYS A 86 -13.98 -9.66 -12.51
N GLU A 87 -13.53 -9.35 -13.73
CA GLU A 87 -13.64 -8.01 -14.32
C GLU A 87 -15.11 -7.60 -14.44
N LYS A 88 -15.96 -8.50 -14.94
CA LYS A 88 -17.41 -8.27 -15.03
C LYS A 88 -18.06 -8.05 -13.66
N THR A 89 -17.67 -8.75 -12.60
CA THR A 89 -18.22 -8.49 -11.24
C THR A 89 -17.69 -7.19 -10.65
N MET A 90 -16.43 -6.83 -10.90
CA MET A 90 -15.83 -5.57 -10.48
C MET A 90 -16.50 -4.35 -11.14
N VAL A 91 -16.65 -4.38 -12.47
CA VAL A 91 -17.36 -3.33 -13.23
C VAL A 91 -18.85 -3.29 -12.84
N GLN A 92 -19.48 -4.44 -12.54
CA GLN A 92 -20.85 -4.44 -12.04
C GLN A 92 -20.98 -3.86 -10.62
N ALA A 93 -19.92 -3.91 -9.81
CA ALA A 93 -19.90 -3.24 -8.50
C ALA A 93 -19.77 -1.72 -8.66
N SER A 94 -18.77 -1.23 -9.40
CA SER A 94 -18.56 0.21 -9.61
C SER A 94 -19.79 0.88 -10.23
N VAL A 95 -20.41 0.27 -11.26
CA VAL A 95 -21.63 0.80 -11.91
C VAL A 95 -22.85 0.83 -10.98
N ARG A 96 -22.87 0.05 -9.88
CA ARG A 96 -23.91 0.19 -8.83
C ARG A 96 -23.62 1.36 -7.90
N GLU A 97 -22.36 1.57 -7.56
CA GLU A 97 -21.93 2.67 -6.69
C GLU A 97 -22.03 4.03 -7.39
N GLU A 98 -21.61 4.12 -8.66
CA GLU A 98 -21.85 5.28 -9.53
C GLU A 98 -23.33 5.66 -9.58
N LYS A 99 -24.23 4.68 -9.74
CA LYS A 99 -25.69 4.92 -9.76
C LYS A 99 -26.22 5.38 -8.41
N LYS A 100 -25.73 4.82 -7.30
CA LYS A 100 -26.04 5.29 -5.95
C LYS A 100 -25.60 6.76 -5.78
N LEU A 101 -24.36 7.06 -6.14
CA LEU A 101 -23.79 8.41 -6.07
C LEU A 101 -24.51 9.40 -7.00
N MET A 102 -24.98 8.99 -8.18
CA MET A 102 -25.81 9.84 -9.05
C MET A 102 -27.14 10.21 -8.38
N ILE A 103 -27.82 9.23 -7.75
CA ILE A 103 -29.08 9.46 -7.03
C ILE A 103 -28.84 10.38 -5.82
N GLU A 104 -27.77 10.15 -5.06
CA GLU A 104 -27.39 10.96 -3.90
C GLU A 104 -27.04 12.39 -4.29
N ASN A 105 -26.22 12.59 -5.34
CA ASN A 105 -25.91 13.91 -5.88
C ASN A 105 -27.13 14.62 -6.48
N ALA A 106 -28.08 13.90 -7.09
CA ALA A 106 -29.33 14.49 -7.56
C ALA A 106 -30.21 14.95 -6.38
N LYS A 107 -30.31 14.15 -5.31
CA LYS A 107 -31.01 14.54 -4.08
C LYS A 107 -30.36 15.76 -3.43
N LEU A 108 -29.04 15.77 -3.27
CA LEU A 108 -28.30 16.90 -2.68
C LEU A 108 -28.48 18.20 -3.47
N LYS A 109 -28.58 18.14 -4.81
CA LYS A 109 -28.92 19.32 -5.62
C LYS A 109 -30.32 19.85 -5.31
N ASN A 110 -31.33 18.99 -5.24
CA ASN A 110 -32.70 19.37 -4.87
C ASN A 110 -32.76 19.96 -3.44
N ASP A 111 -32.07 19.32 -2.49
CA ASP A 111 -31.97 19.79 -1.10
C ASP A 111 -31.29 21.19 -1.04
N ILE A 112 -30.28 21.45 -1.86
CA ILE A 112 -29.62 22.77 -2.01
C ILE A 112 -30.55 23.81 -2.66
N GLU A 113 -31.32 23.46 -3.68
CA GLU A 113 -32.24 24.37 -4.36
C GLU A 113 -33.41 24.80 -3.46
N GLU A 114 -33.97 23.86 -2.70
CA GLU A 114 -35.01 24.17 -1.70
C GLU A 114 -34.44 25.00 -0.54
N LEU A 115 -33.23 24.72 -0.05
CA LEU A 115 -32.56 25.58 0.95
C LEU A 115 -32.29 27.00 0.44
N LYS A 116 -31.86 27.17 -0.82
CA LYS A 116 -31.71 28.49 -1.46
C LYS A 116 -33.04 29.24 -1.52
N LYS A 117 -34.11 28.58 -1.95
CA LYS A 117 -35.46 29.15 -2.01
C LYS A 117 -35.96 29.57 -0.62
N GLN A 118 -35.70 28.77 0.42
CA GLN A 118 -36.03 29.13 1.80
C GLN A 118 -35.20 30.29 2.36
N LEU A 119 -33.92 30.44 1.96
CA LEU A 119 -33.12 31.62 2.31
C LEU A 119 -33.69 32.88 1.66
N LEU A 120 -33.94 32.83 0.34
CA LEU A 120 -34.50 33.92 -0.44
C LEU A 120 -35.88 34.35 0.07
N GLU A 121 -36.72 33.41 0.51
CA GLU A 121 -37.99 33.74 1.18
C GLU A 121 -37.77 34.39 2.56
N LYS A 122 -36.80 33.92 3.36
CA LYS A 122 -36.46 34.52 4.67
C LYS A 122 -35.85 35.92 4.53
N GLU A 123 -35.14 36.19 3.44
CA GLU A 123 -34.60 37.53 3.09
C GLU A 123 -35.73 38.49 2.72
N LYS A 124 -36.66 38.06 1.86
CA LYS A 124 -37.87 38.83 1.52
C LYS A 124 -38.76 39.11 2.75
N ARG A 125 -38.95 38.12 3.63
CA ARG A 125 -39.64 38.29 4.92
C ARG A 125 -38.89 39.22 5.90
N ARG A 126 -37.60 39.47 5.71
CA ARG A 126 -36.77 40.40 6.50
C ARG A 126 -36.68 41.81 5.88
N GLY A 127 -37.35 42.06 4.75
CA GLY A 127 -37.40 43.38 4.12
C GLY A 127 -36.12 43.79 3.39
N VAL A 128 -35.20 42.85 3.12
CA VAL A 128 -34.03 43.11 2.27
C VAL A 128 -34.49 43.18 0.81
N GLN A 129 -34.21 44.28 0.12
CA GLN A 129 -34.46 44.37 -1.31
C GLN A 129 -33.50 43.46 -2.08
N GLU A 130 -34.07 42.69 -3.00
CA GLU A 130 -33.39 41.68 -3.82
C GLU A 130 -32.52 42.38 -4.89
N VAL A 131 -31.23 42.55 -4.62
CA VAL A 131 -30.27 43.07 -5.61
C VAL A 131 -30.04 41.99 -6.67
N ALA A 132 -30.60 42.20 -7.86
CA ALA A 132 -30.43 41.27 -8.98
C ALA A 132 -28.94 41.12 -9.35
N MET A 133 -28.42 39.88 -9.27
CA MET A 133 -27.07 39.55 -9.73
C MET A 133 -27.04 39.55 -11.27
N PRO A 134 -26.26 40.43 -11.93
CA PRO A 134 -26.18 40.45 -13.38
C PRO A 134 -25.33 39.28 -13.89
N SER A 135 -25.91 38.44 -14.76
CA SER A 135 -25.17 37.43 -15.53
C SER A 135 -24.96 37.95 -16.95
N GLY A 136 -23.71 38.27 -17.32
CA GLY A 136 -23.33 38.65 -18.68
C GLY A 136 -22.65 40.02 -18.80
N ASP A 137 -21.76 40.15 -19.78
CA ASP A 137 -20.90 41.32 -20.00
C ASP A 137 -21.64 42.64 -20.31
N ALA A 138 -21.39 43.65 -19.47
CA ALA A 138 -21.21 45.06 -19.87
C ALA A 138 -20.60 45.84 -18.69
N GLY A 139 -19.59 46.67 -18.94
CA GLY A 139 -19.02 47.57 -17.92
C GLY A 139 -19.45 49.02 -18.11
N VAL A 140 -19.50 49.82 -17.04
CA VAL A 140 -19.30 51.29 -17.06
C VAL A 140 -19.14 51.91 -15.66
N SER A 141 -18.07 52.68 -15.49
CA SER A 141 -17.82 53.84 -14.58
C SER A 141 -18.06 53.78 -13.05
N ILE A 142 -17.43 54.74 -12.35
CA ILE A 142 -17.36 54.89 -10.87
C ILE A 142 -17.62 56.36 -10.47
N CYS A 143 -18.54 56.62 -9.53
CA CYS A 143 -18.66 57.78 -8.61
C CYS A 143 -20.04 57.72 -7.90
N SER A 144 -20.30 58.21 -6.67
CA SER A 144 -19.51 58.94 -5.66
C SER A 144 -20.01 58.64 -4.23
N LYS A 145 -19.20 58.96 -3.20
CA LYS A 145 -19.62 59.03 -1.77
C LYS A 145 -20.35 60.36 -1.49
N PRO A 146 -21.19 60.51 -0.42
CA PRO A 146 -20.67 60.77 0.93
C PRO A 146 -21.49 60.18 2.12
N THR A 147 -21.06 60.51 3.34
CA THR A 147 -21.53 60.09 4.70
C THR A 147 -21.57 61.34 5.62
N PRO A 148 -21.98 61.32 6.92
CA PRO A 148 -22.73 60.36 7.78
C PRO A 148 -24.00 61.02 8.43
N PRO A 149 -24.54 60.56 9.59
CA PRO A 149 -24.04 61.06 10.89
C PRO A 149 -24.03 60.05 12.07
N THR A 150 -23.55 60.52 13.23
CA THR A 150 -23.37 59.85 14.54
C THR A 150 -23.56 60.99 15.59
N PRO A 151 -24.20 60.84 16.79
CA PRO A 151 -23.52 60.19 17.94
C PRO A 151 -24.36 59.66 19.14
N SER A 152 -23.75 58.82 19.99
CA SER A 152 -23.73 58.97 21.47
C SER A 152 -22.78 57.92 22.11
N GLY A 153 -22.19 58.25 23.26
CA GLY A 153 -21.33 57.37 24.09
C GLY A 153 -21.91 57.21 25.50
N PRO A 154 -21.11 56.96 26.58
CA PRO A 154 -19.64 56.91 26.66
C PRO A 154 -19.07 55.65 27.38
N ALA A 155 -17.77 55.67 27.72
CA ALA A 155 -17.00 54.69 28.51
C ALA A 155 -17.17 54.93 30.05
N PRO A 156 -16.38 54.36 31.00
CA PRO A 156 -15.25 53.39 30.91
C PRO A 156 -15.23 52.28 32.01
N SER A 157 -14.20 51.42 32.01
CA SER A 157 -13.33 51.14 33.20
C SER A 157 -12.16 50.20 32.82
N ALA A 158 -11.19 50.01 33.74
CA ALA A 158 -9.97 49.22 33.52
C ALA A 158 -9.48 48.50 34.81
N ALA A 159 -8.36 47.78 34.67
CA ALA A 159 -7.40 47.37 35.71
C ALA A 159 -7.63 46.06 36.52
N ALA A 160 -6.53 45.64 37.17
CA ALA A 160 -6.31 44.49 38.06
C ALA A 160 -6.31 43.08 37.40
N SER A 161 -5.43 42.14 37.80
CA SER A 161 -4.21 42.22 38.63
C SER A 161 -3.31 40.98 38.45
N ALA A 162 -2.08 41.00 38.97
CA ALA A 162 -1.12 39.89 38.90
C ALA A 162 -0.66 39.37 40.27
N ALA A 163 -0.54 38.03 40.40
CA ALA A 163 0.21 37.27 41.42
C ALA A 163 0.40 35.84 40.86
N THR A 164 1.57 35.20 40.78
CA THR A 164 2.68 34.96 41.74
C THR A 164 2.39 33.87 42.79
N VAL A 165 2.75 32.60 42.49
CA VAL A 165 3.19 31.58 43.47
C VAL A 165 4.23 30.61 42.86
N GLN A 166 5.49 30.77 43.27
CA GLN A 166 6.52 29.80 43.70
C GLN A 166 6.62 28.33 43.19
N SER A 167 7.88 27.89 43.11
CA SER A 167 8.39 26.49 43.22
C SER A 167 9.64 26.51 44.14
N PRO A 168 10.41 25.42 44.39
CA PRO A 168 10.17 23.97 44.25
C PRO A 168 10.13 23.32 45.68
N PRO A 169 11.03 22.46 46.27
CA PRO A 169 12.11 21.56 45.83
C PRO A 169 11.95 20.10 46.44
N PRO A 170 12.94 19.28 46.93
CA PRO A 170 12.86 17.79 46.81
C PRO A 170 13.27 16.96 48.08
N LYS A 171 13.52 15.63 47.91
CA LYS A 171 14.35 14.63 48.71
C LYS A 171 13.65 13.25 48.85
N ASP A 172 14.27 12.11 49.23
CA ASP A 172 15.59 11.42 49.04
C ASP A 172 15.48 10.05 49.77
N GLU A 173 16.25 8.96 49.61
CA GLU A 173 17.36 8.51 48.72
C GLU A 173 17.22 6.95 48.59
N GLY A 174 18.30 6.14 48.44
CA GLY A 174 18.25 4.67 48.69
C GLY A 174 17.94 3.77 47.47
N LYS A 175 18.87 3.32 46.61
CA LYS A 175 20.31 2.97 46.71
C LYS A 175 20.61 1.63 47.44
N LYS A 176 20.98 0.60 46.67
CA LYS A 176 21.99 -0.41 47.09
C LYS A 176 22.67 -1.13 45.91
N LYS A 177 24.01 -1.26 45.99
CA LYS A 177 24.89 -1.96 45.03
C LYS A 177 25.29 -3.35 45.54
N LYS A 178 25.57 -4.27 44.60
CA LYS A 178 26.81 -5.09 44.54
C LYS A 178 26.95 -5.63 43.10
N GLN A 179 28.08 -5.59 42.37
CA GLN A 179 29.50 -5.92 42.64
C GLN A 179 29.74 -7.39 43.03
N GLU A 180 30.71 -8.15 42.47
CA GLU A 180 31.65 -7.93 41.33
C GLU A 180 32.54 -9.18 41.14
N LYS A 181 33.11 -9.45 39.94
CA LYS A 181 34.58 -9.67 39.68
C LYS A 181 34.92 -10.48 38.40
N LYS A 182 36.03 -10.05 37.76
CA LYS A 182 37.12 -10.76 37.04
C LYS A 182 36.80 -11.95 36.09
N GLY A 183 37.45 -12.11 34.93
CA GLY A 183 38.51 -11.34 34.25
C GLY A 183 39.82 -12.12 34.03
N GLY A 184 40.37 -12.08 32.80
CA GLY A 184 41.65 -12.69 32.41
C GLY A 184 42.07 -12.40 30.96
N GLU A 185 43.36 -12.20 30.71
CA GLU A 185 44.01 -11.97 29.39
C GLU A 185 44.38 -13.35 28.72
N LYS A 186 45.01 -13.51 27.53
CA LYS A 186 45.82 -12.64 26.63
C LYS A 186 46.02 -13.31 25.23
N ALA A 187 46.40 -12.52 24.21
CA ALA A 187 47.21 -12.92 23.01
C ALA A 187 46.63 -13.95 21.98
N ASP A 188 47.03 -14.00 20.69
CA ASP A 188 47.71 -13.04 19.78
C ASP A 188 47.34 -13.35 18.30
N LYS A 189 47.58 -12.40 17.38
CA LYS A 189 47.62 -12.49 15.89
C LYS A 189 46.89 -13.60 15.12
N LYS A 190 46.10 -13.14 14.13
CA LYS A 190 46.52 -13.24 12.71
C LYS A 190 45.95 -12.09 11.88
N GLN A 191 46.80 -11.44 11.07
CA GLN A 191 46.35 -10.41 10.11
C GLN A 191 45.75 -11.06 8.86
N ALA A 192 44.62 -10.49 8.41
CA ALA A 192 44.14 -10.55 7.03
C ALA A 192 43.92 -9.10 6.56
N ALA A 193 43.90 -8.85 5.25
CA ALA A 193 43.78 -7.51 4.70
C ALA A 193 42.41 -6.87 4.99
N PRO A 194 42.30 -5.54 5.10
CA PRO A 194 41.03 -4.85 5.28
C PRO A 194 40.18 -4.92 3.99
N SER A 195 39.32 -5.93 3.91
CA SER A 195 38.14 -5.90 3.03
C SER A 195 37.25 -4.73 3.43
N GLN A 196 36.71 -3.99 2.45
CA GLN A 196 35.93 -2.77 2.67
C GLN A 196 34.49 -3.06 3.18
N GLU A 197 34.37 -3.72 4.33
CA GLU A 197 33.07 -4.04 4.97
C GLU A 197 32.78 -3.24 6.24
N ASP A 198 33.77 -2.55 6.83
CA ASP A 198 33.57 -1.49 7.84
C ASP A 198 33.08 -0.16 7.21
N ALA A 199 32.27 -0.27 6.15
CA ALA A 199 31.58 0.86 5.54
C ALA A 199 30.53 1.38 6.53
N LYS A 200 30.81 2.56 7.11
CA LYS A 200 29.94 3.29 8.03
C LYS A 200 28.50 3.31 7.50
N VAL A 201 27.55 3.00 8.38
CA VAL A 201 26.14 2.79 7.99
C VAL A 201 25.47 4.15 7.72
N ASP A 202 25.62 4.62 6.49
CA ASP A 202 25.14 5.92 6.03
C ASP A 202 23.84 5.85 5.22
N VAL A 203 23.18 7.01 5.11
CA VAL A 203 21.85 7.17 4.50
C VAL A 203 21.79 6.76 3.02
N SER A 204 22.91 6.75 2.30
CA SER A 204 22.99 6.39 0.88
C SER A 204 22.50 4.96 0.57
N ARG A 205 22.49 4.08 1.57
CA ARG A 205 21.96 2.71 1.47
C ARG A 205 20.43 2.61 1.53
N LEU A 206 19.74 3.69 1.89
CA LEU A 206 18.27 3.77 1.88
C LEU A 206 17.76 4.15 0.48
N ASP A 207 16.76 3.43 -0.03
CA ASP A 207 16.07 3.78 -1.28
C ASP A 207 14.91 4.73 -0.95
N LEU A 208 15.25 6.01 -0.82
CA LEU A 208 14.28 7.08 -0.57
C LEU A 208 13.83 7.68 -1.90
N ARG A 209 12.52 7.66 -2.15
CA ARG A 209 11.91 8.20 -3.38
C ARG A 209 10.68 9.03 -3.07
N VAL A 210 10.33 9.93 -3.98
CA VAL A 210 9.02 10.58 -4.00
C VAL A 210 7.98 9.62 -4.57
N GLY A 211 6.80 9.58 -3.97
CA GLY A 211 5.65 8.90 -4.55
C GLY A 211 4.35 9.67 -4.32
N ARG A 212 3.30 9.28 -5.05
CA ARG A 212 1.96 9.87 -4.99
C ARG A 212 0.97 8.86 -4.45
N ILE A 213 0.31 9.20 -3.35
CA ILE A 213 -0.80 8.42 -2.80
C ILE A 213 -1.97 8.58 -3.77
N ILE A 214 -2.29 7.52 -4.53
CA ILE A 214 -3.37 7.51 -5.53
C ILE A 214 -4.70 7.44 -4.79
N THR A 215 -4.82 6.46 -3.89
CA THR A 215 -5.96 6.29 -2.98
C THR A 215 -5.46 6.00 -1.58
N ALA A 216 -6.19 6.48 -0.59
CA ALA A 216 -6.08 6.10 0.81
C ALA A 216 -7.45 5.63 1.32
N GLU A 217 -7.46 4.58 2.14
CA GLU A 217 -8.65 3.98 2.75
C GLU A 217 -8.37 3.59 4.20
N LYS A 218 -9.38 3.50 5.07
CA LYS A 218 -9.19 2.99 6.45
C LYS A 218 -9.00 1.48 6.43
N HIS A 219 -8.04 0.96 7.19
CA HIS A 219 -7.80 -0.48 7.28
C HIS A 219 -9.02 -1.19 7.91
N PRO A 220 -9.59 -2.24 7.27
CA PRO A 220 -10.84 -2.86 7.73
C PRO A 220 -10.72 -3.42 9.17
N ASP A 221 -9.60 -4.07 9.50
CA ASP A 221 -9.35 -4.64 10.84
C ASP A 221 -8.60 -3.71 11.82
N ALA A 222 -8.46 -2.40 11.53
CA ALA A 222 -7.67 -1.50 12.38
C ALA A 222 -7.98 0.01 12.21
N ASP A 223 -8.75 0.59 13.15
CA ASP A 223 -9.14 2.02 13.16
C ASP A 223 -7.98 3.03 13.22
N SER A 224 -6.75 2.58 13.53
CA SER A 224 -5.56 3.42 13.62
C SER A 224 -4.66 3.37 12.39
N LEU A 225 -5.02 2.59 11.37
CA LEU A 225 -4.21 2.40 10.15
C LEU A 225 -4.96 2.86 8.90
N TYR A 226 -4.23 3.52 7.99
CA TYR A 226 -4.65 3.66 6.60
C TYR A 226 -4.00 2.59 5.74
N VAL A 227 -4.68 2.19 4.67
CA VAL A 227 -4.14 1.41 3.54
C VAL A 227 -4.10 2.35 2.35
N GLU A 228 -2.93 2.48 1.75
CA GLU A 228 -2.62 3.45 0.70
C GLU A 228 -2.13 2.71 -0.55
N GLN A 229 -2.62 3.08 -1.72
CA GLN A 229 -2.02 2.69 -3.00
C GLN A 229 -1.15 3.84 -3.50
N VAL A 230 0.14 3.60 -3.62
CA VAL A 230 1.14 4.67 -3.79
C VAL A 230 1.95 4.41 -5.06
N ASP A 231 1.86 5.33 -6.02
CA ASP A 231 2.74 5.37 -7.19
C ASP A 231 4.14 5.81 -6.77
N VAL A 232 5.17 5.10 -7.23
CA VAL A 232 6.58 5.42 -6.99
C VAL A 232 7.40 5.32 -8.30
N GLY A 233 6.77 5.59 -9.44
CA GLY A 233 7.40 5.48 -10.77
C GLY A 233 7.73 4.05 -11.17
N GLU A 234 7.05 3.06 -10.57
CA GLU A 234 7.18 1.64 -10.89
C GLU A 234 5.99 1.15 -11.72
N ALA A 235 6.13 -0.01 -12.38
CA ALA A 235 5.10 -0.53 -13.30
C ALA A 235 3.75 -0.90 -12.63
N ALA A 236 3.68 -0.89 -11.30
CA ALA A 236 2.46 -1.02 -10.52
C ALA A 236 2.58 -0.19 -9.23
N PRO A 237 1.47 0.39 -8.72
CA PRO A 237 1.44 1.03 -7.41
C PRO A 237 1.81 0.05 -6.28
N ARG A 238 2.46 0.56 -5.24
CA ARG A 238 2.77 -0.20 -4.02
C ARG A 238 1.67 -0.02 -2.99
N THR A 239 1.32 -1.11 -2.31
CA THR A 239 0.48 -1.04 -1.11
C THR A 239 1.32 -0.62 0.09
N VAL A 240 0.88 0.43 0.78
CA VAL A 240 1.52 0.97 1.99
C VAL A 240 0.49 0.98 3.13
N VAL A 241 0.95 0.77 4.36
CA VAL A 241 0.10 0.80 5.57
C VAL A 241 0.68 1.82 6.54
N SER A 242 -0.02 2.95 6.75
CA SER A 242 0.45 4.06 7.59
C SER A 242 -0.34 4.17 8.90
N GLY A 243 0.28 4.74 9.94
CA GLY A 243 -0.33 4.96 11.26
C GLY A 243 -1.06 6.31 11.42
N LEU A 244 -1.44 6.96 10.31
CA LEU A 244 -1.68 8.41 10.28
C LEU A 244 -3.12 8.85 10.63
N VAL A 245 -4.06 7.92 10.88
CA VAL A 245 -5.50 8.19 11.09
C VAL A 245 -5.80 9.16 12.24
N LYS A 246 -4.90 9.28 13.22
CA LYS A 246 -5.03 10.21 14.36
C LYS A 246 -4.45 11.61 14.11
N HIS A 247 -3.71 11.80 13.03
CA HIS A 247 -2.90 13.00 12.78
C HIS A 247 -3.29 13.73 11.49
N ILE A 248 -3.69 12.99 10.45
CA ILE A 248 -4.00 13.53 9.12
C ILE A 248 -5.37 12.99 8.68
N PRO A 249 -6.33 13.86 8.30
CA PRO A 249 -7.63 13.42 7.81
C PRO A 249 -7.51 12.79 6.41
N LEU A 250 -8.44 11.90 6.08
CA LEU A 250 -8.41 11.11 4.84
C LEU A 250 -8.33 11.98 3.59
N ASP A 251 -9.02 13.13 3.59
CA ASP A 251 -9.08 14.08 2.47
C ASP A 251 -7.72 14.72 2.16
N GLN A 252 -6.81 14.80 3.14
CA GLN A 252 -5.43 15.28 2.98
C GLN A 252 -4.44 14.17 2.59
N MET A 253 -4.88 12.92 2.54
CA MET A 253 -4.07 11.79 2.05
C MET A 253 -4.29 11.55 0.55
N GLN A 254 -5.50 11.77 0.03
CA GLN A 254 -5.81 11.54 -1.38
C GLN A 254 -4.96 12.43 -2.31
N ASN A 255 -4.36 11.83 -3.33
CA ASN A 255 -3.52 12.51 -4.33
C ASN A 255 -2.30 13.27 -3.80
N ARG A 256 -1.92 13.08 -2.53
CA ARG A 256 -0.76 13.76 -1.91
C ARG A 256 0.56 13.14 -2.39
N LEU A 257 1.56 13.99 -2.60
CA LEU A 257 2.96 13.58 -2.77
C LEU A 257 3.63 13.43 -1.40
N ALA A 258 4.44 12.38 -1.23
CA ALA A 258 5.17 12.09 0.00
C ALA A 258 6.54 11.46 -0.30
N VAL A 259 7.47 11.56 0.64
CA VAL A 259 8.72 10.78 0.60
C VAL A 259 8.50 9.37 1.19
N LEU A 260 9.03 8.35 0.53
CA LEU A 260 8.84 6.94 0.84
C LEU A 260 10.18 6.22 0.98
N LEU A 261 10.27 5.28 1.91
CA LEU A 261 11.38 4.32 2.01
C LEU A 261 11.00 2.99 1.33
N CYS A 262 11.61 2.71 0.20
CA CYS A 262 11.17 1.68 -0.76
C CYS A 262 11.97 0.36 -0.71
N ASN A 263 13.11 0.31 -0.01
CA ASN A 263 13.92 -0.91 0.12
C ASN A 263 13.82 -1.59 1.50
N LEU A 264 12.88 -1.20 2.36
CA LEU A 264 12.52 -2.01 3.53
C LEU A 264 11.96 -3.36 3.11
N LYS A 265 12.25 -4.41 3.89
CA LYS A 265 11.65 -5.72 3.70
C LYS A 265 10.12 -5.65 3.93
N PRO A 266 9.27 -6.08 2.98
CA PRO A 266 7.82 -5.94 3.11
C PRO A 266 7.26 -6.62 4.38
N ALA A 267 6.44 -5.88 5.12
CA ALA A 267 5.97 -6.27 6.45
C ALA A 267 4.44 -6.48 6.45
N LYS A 268 3.96 -7.51 7.16
CA LYS A 268 2.53 -7.77 7.33
C LYS A 268 1.98 -7.00 8.53
N MET A 269 1.08 -6.06 8.27
CA MET A 269 0.36 -5.28 9.28
C MET A 269 -1.12 -5.63 9.19
N ARG A 270 -1.67 -6.25 10.23
CA ARG A 270 -3.10 -6.62 10.38
C ARG A 270 -3.74 -7.47 9.26
N GLY A 271 -2.94 -7.94 8.30
CA GLY A 271 -3.35 -8.81 7.19
C GLY A 271 -2.79 -8.32 5.86
N VAL A 272 -2.73 -7.00 5.68
CA VAL A 272 -2.17 -6.31 4.53
C VAL A 272 -0.63 -6.34 4.57
N VAL A 273 0.02 -6.36 3.39
CA VAL A 273 1.48 -6.25 3.25
C VAL A 273 1.83 -4.80 2.91
N SER A 274 2.57 -4.12 3.78
CA SER A 274 3.20 -2.83 3.43
C SER A 274 4.51 -3.08 2.67
N GLN A 275 4.64 -2.48 1.49
CA GLN A 275 5.78 -2.62 0.57
C GLN A 275 6.70 -1.39 0.54
N ALA A 276 6.37 -0.36 1.32
CA ALA A 276 7.18 0.81 1.60
C ALA A 276 6.74 1.41 2.97
N MET A 277 7.31 2.54 3.35
CA MET A 277 6.96 3.31 4.55
C MET A 277 6.95 4.80 4.22
N VAL A 278 5.92 5.54 4.67
CA VAL A 278 5.83 7.00 4.48
C VAL A 278 6.72 7.71 5.50
N MET A 279 7.66 8.51 5.02
CA MET A 279 8.61 9.25 5.86
C MET A 279 7.92 10.44 6.51
N CYS A 280 7.95 10.51 7.83
CA CYS A 280 7.22 11.52 8.60
C CYS A 280 8.13 12.22 9.64
N ALA A 281 8.00 13.54 9.78
CA ALA A 281 8.48 14.24 10.96
C ALA A 281 7.61 13.86 12.17
N SER A 282 8.22 13.49 13.29
CA SER A 282 7.49 12.97 14.46
C SER A 282 7.99 13.54 15.78
N SER A 283 7.04 13.93 16.62
CA SER A 283 7.19 14.43 17.97
C SER A 283 6.15 13.73 18.86
N PRO A 284 6.26 13.77 20.21
CA PRO A 284 5.28 13.09 21.08
C PRO A 284 3.82 13.48 20.81
N ASP A 285 3.57 14.73 20.41
CA ASP A 285 2.21 15.28 20.27
C ASP A 285 1.69 15.35 18.81
N LYS A 286 2.59 15.30 17.81
CA LYS A 286 2.26 15.54 16.40
C LYS A 286 3.12 14.70 15.44
N VAL A 287 2.52 14.34 14.31
CA VAL A 287 3.18 13.71 13.15
C VAL A 287 2.80 14.48 11.89
N GLU A 288 3.77 14.77 11.02
CA GLU A 288 3.59 15.39 9.71
C GLU A 288 4.29 14.55 8.63
N ILE A 289 3.65 14.36 7.47
CA ILE A 289 4.31 13.80 6.28
C ILE A 289 5.38 14.78 5.81
N LEU A 290 6.53 14.26 5.34
CA LEU A 290 7.51 15.08 4.62
C LEU A 290 7.02 15.35 3.20
N ASP A 291 6.67 16.61 2.94
CA ASP A 291 6.23 17.10 1.64
C ASP A 291 7.47 17.33 0.74
N PRO A 292 7.51 16.73 -0.46
CA PRO A 292 8.61 16.92 -1.42
C PRO A 292 8.52 18.29 -2.13
N PRO A 293 9.60 18.74 -2.80
CA PRO A 293 9.60 20.04 -3.49
C PRO A 293 8.57 20.11 -4.63
N SER A 294 8.15 21.35 -4.94
CA SER A 294 7.22 21.61 -6.03
C SER A 294 7.81 21.16 -7.38
N GLY A 295 7.03 20.39 -8.16
CA GLY A 295 7.50 19.77 -9.41
C GLY A 295 8.10 18.36 -9.25
N ALA A 296 8.18 17.84 -8.01
CA ALA A 296 8.52 16.44 -7.78
C ALA A 296 7.50 15.49 -8.43
N ALA A 297 8.00 14.39 -8.99
CA ALA A 297 7.24 13.36 -9.70
C ALA A 297 7.38 12.00 -8.99
N PRO A 298 6.40 11.09 -9.13
CA PRO A 298 6.52 9.73 -8.63
C PRO A 298 7.76 9.03 -9.22
N GLY A 299 8.59 8.46 -8.34
CA GLY A 299 9.84 7.79 -8.70
C GLY A 299 11.09 8.67 -8.66
N ASP A 300 10.98 9.99 -8.48
CA ASP A 300 12.15 10.84 -8.23
C ASP A 300 12.94 10.33 -7.01
N ARG A 301 14.24 10.06 -7.17
CA ARG A 301 15.11 9.63 -6.05
C ARG A 301 15.47 10.85 -5.18
N VAL A 302 15.33 10.68 -3.86
CA VAL A 302 15.87 11.62 -2.88
C VAL A 302 17.33 11.29 -2.61
N THR A 303 18.17 12.32 -2.62
CA THR A 303 19.62 12.24 -2.49
C THR A 303 20.12 13.17 -1.38
N PHE A 304 21.39 13.03 -1.02
CA PHE A 304 22.00 13.69 0.13
C PHE A 304 23.39 14.20 -0.24
N GLN A 305 23.61 15.50 -0.11
CA GLN A 305 24.92 16.10 -0.34
C GLN A 305 25.96 15.50 0.62
N GLY A 306 27.13 15.11 0.09
CA GLY A 306 28.20 14.47 0.86
C GLY A 306 28.06 12.96 1.09
N PHE A 307 26.96 12.31 0.71
CA PHE A 307 26.75 10.86 0.87
C PHE A 307 26.52 10.14 -0.48
N PRO A 308 27.55 10.02 -1.34
CA PRO A 308 27.44 9.27 -2.58
C PRO A 308 27.22 7.77 -2.31
N GLY A 309 26.32 7.15 -3.08
CA GLY A 309 26.10 5.70 -3.03
C GLY A 309 24.80 5.24 -3.70
N GLU A 310 24.74 3.94 -3.97
CA GLU A 310 23.54 3.24 -4.44
C GLU A 310 22.82 2.55 -3.27
N PRO A 311 21.48 2.42 -3.31
CA PRO A 311 20.73 1.86 -2.20
C PRO A 311 20.78 0.32 -2.20
N ASP A 312 20.68 -0.30 -1.01
CA ASP A 312 20.55 -1.77 -0.90
C ASP A 312 19.26 -2.22 -1.61
N LYS A 313 19.27 -3.31 -2.40
CA LYS A 313 18.05 -3.82 -3.08
C LYS A 313 16.95 -4.29 -2.11
N GLU A 314 17.34 -4.84 -0.96
CA GLU A 314 16.46 -5.06 0.20
C GLU A 314 17.31 -4.89 1.47
N LEU A 315 16.87 -4.04 2.39
CA LEU A 315 17.51 -3.81 3.68
C LEU A 315 17.37 -5.05 4.56
N ASN A 316 18.49 -5.74 4.83
CA ASN A 316 18.52 -6.90 5.71
C ASN A 316 18.23 -6.49 7.18
N PRO A 317 17.11 -6.94 7.80
CA PRO A 317 16.77 -6.54 9.16
C PRO A 317 17.83 -6.88 10.21
N LYS A 318 18.63 -7.93 9.98
CA LYS A 318 19.74 -8.32 10.89
C LYS A 318 20.86 -7.27 10.95
N LYS A 319 21.06 -6.49 9.88
CA LYS A 319 22.05 -5.40 9.85
C LYS A 319 21.54 -4.12 10.52
N LYS A 320 20.24 -4.03 10.89
CA LYS A 320 19.63 -2.88 11.59
C LYS A 320 19.98 -1.51 10.98
N VAL A 321 20.07 -1.45 9.64
CA VAL A 321 20.55 -0.26 8.90
C VAL A 321 19.69 0.97 9.21
N TRP A 322 18.37 0.81 9.15
CA TRP A 322 17.41 1.85 9.50
C TRP A 322 17.61 2.36 10.94
N GLU A 323 17.76 1.47 11.92
CA GLU A 323 17.93 1.85 13.34
C GLU A 323 19.25 2.60 13.62
N GLN A 324 20.25 2.46 12.76
CA GLN A 324 21.52 3.21 12.85
C GLN A 324 21.46 4.56 12.15
N VAL A 325 20.62 4.71 11.12
CA VAL A 325 20.46 5.97 10.35
C VAL A 325 19.40 6.87 10.97
N GLN A 326 18.30 6.30 11.48
CA GLN A 326 17.12 7.00 12.01
C GLN A 326 17.42 8.01 13.14
N PRO A 327 18.37 7.77 14.08
CA PRO A 327 18.72 8.75 15.12
C PRO A 327 19.34 10.06 14.58
N ASP A 328 19.95 10.02 13.40
CA ASP A 328 20.53 11.20 12.74
C ASP A 328 19.54 11.93 11.82
N LEU A 329 18.37 11.33 11.54
CA LEU A 329 17.34 11.91 10.66
C LEU A 329 16.43 12.86 11.44
N HIS A 330 16.51 14.14 11.14
CA HIS A 330 15.75 15.19 11.81
C HIS A 330 15.46 16.37 10.87
N THR A 331 14.37 17.08 11.13
CA THR A 331 14.13 18.37 10.48
C THR A 331 15.00 19.47 11.11
N ASP A 332 15.40 20.46 10.33
CA ASP A 332 16.16 21.62 10.81
C ASP A 332 15.25 22.74 11.36
N ALA A 333 15.84 23.92 11.61
CA ALA A 333 15.11 25.12 12.04
C ALA A 333 14.22 25.75 10.95
N GLN A 334 14.37 25.36 9.68
CA GLN A 334 13.54 25.76 8.53
C GLN A 334 12.53 24.68 8.12
N CYS A 335 12.32 23.66 8.97
CA CYS A 335 11.52 22.47 8.71
C CYS A 335 12.01 21.59 7.54
N VAL A 336 13.21 21.82 7.01
CA VAL A 336 13.84 20.98 5.97
C VAL A 336 14.25 19.66 6.58
N ALA A 337 13.94 18.54 5.92
CA ALA A 337 14.40 17.22 6.37
C ALA A 337 15.91 17.06 6.13
N THR A 338 16.67 16.58 7.11
CA THR A 338 18.13 16.39 7.00
C THR A 338 18.62 15.05 7.56
N TYR A 339 19.79 14.62 7.09
CA TYR A 339 20.63 13.58 7.71
C TYR A 339 21.99 14.18 8.06
N LYS A 340 22.34 14.25 9.35
CA LYS A 340 23.60 14.88 9.81
C LYS A 340 23.84 16.30 9.24
N GLY A 341 22.77 17.06 8.99
CA GLY A 341 22.82 18.40 8.37
C GLY A 341 22.83 18.43 6.83
N ALA A 342 22.97 17.30 6.15
CA ALA A 342 22.74 17.23 4.70
C ALA A 342 21.23 17.14 4.41
N ALA A 343 20.69 18.06 3.61
CA ALA A 343 19.26 18.09 3.29
C ALA A 343 18.82 16.89 2.43
N PHE A 344 17.55 16.50 2.57
CA PHE A 344 16.85 15.60 1.64
C PHE A 344 16.60 16.37 0.34
N GLU A 345 17.38 16.11 -0.70
CA GLU A 345 17.32 16.85 -1.96
C GLU A 345 16.86 15.96 -3.13
N VAL A 346 15.83 16.41 -3.85
CA VAL A 346 15.41 15.86 -5.13
C VAL A 346 16.16 16.59 -6.24
N ALA A 347 16.83 15.82 -7.11
CA ALA A 347 17.62 16.33 -8.21
C ALA A 347 16.83 17.35 -9.06
N ASP A 348 17.47 18.49 -9.35
CA ASP A 348 16.96 19.61 -10.15
C ASP A 348 15.64 20.27 -9.65
N LYS A 349 15.19 19.93 -8.43
CA LYS A 349 13.88 20.36 -7.88
C LYS A 349 13.95 20.95 -6.47
N GLY A 350 14.95 20.58 -5.67
CA GLY A 350 15.21 21.17 -4.35
C GLY A 350 14.86 20.24 -3.18
N VAL A 351 14.56 20.82 -2.00
CA VAL A 351 14.56 20.08 -0.72
C VAL A 351 13.17 19.72 -0.18
N CYS A 352 13.06 18.54 0.44
CA CYS A 352 11.84 18.07 1.12
C CYS A 352 11.70 18.71 2.51
N LYS A 353 10.45 19.00 2.94
CA LYS A 353 10.17 19.73 4.20
C LYS A 353 8.98 19.15 4.96
N ALA A 354 8.98 19.33 6.28
CA ALA A 354 7.77 19.26 7.10
C ALA A 354 7.00 20.61 7.03
N GLN A 355 5.74 20.63 7.48
CA GLN A 355 4.86 21.79 7.34
C GLN A 355 5.05 22.82 8.45
N THR A 356 5.16 22.35 9.69
CA THR A 356 5.41 23.20 10.88
C THR A 356 6.44 22.60 11.84
N MET A 357 6.82 21.34 11.66
CA MET A 357 7.70 20.62 12.57
C MET A 357 9.19 20.84 12.27
N SER A 358 9.78 21.85 12.90
CA SER A 358 11.23 22.06 12.98
C SER A 358 11.88 21.23 14.09
N ASN A 359 13.17 20.90 13.99
CA ASN A 359 13.97 20.20 15.01
C ASN A 359 13.35 18.87 15.51
N SER A 360 12.56 18.21 14.66
CA SER A 360 11.77 17.02 15.00
C SER A 360 12.36 15.75 14.38
N GLY A 361 12.32 14.63 15.12
CA GLY A 361 12.91 13.36 14.67
C GLY A 361 12.08 12.70 13.57
N ILE A 362 12.72 12.33 12.46
CA ILE A 362 12.06 11.68 11.33
C ILE A 362 11.94 10.16 11.61
N LYS A 363 10.82 9.57 11.18
CA LYS A 363 10.51 8.14 11.30
C LYS A 363 9.80 7.62 10.06
#